data_AF-A0A4Q1UF87-F1
#
_entry.id   AF-A0A4Q1UF87-F1
#
_cell.length_a   1.000
_cell.length_b   1.000
_cell.length_c   1.000
_cell.angle_alpha   90.00
_cell.angle_beta   90.00
_cell.angle_gamma   90.00
#
_symmetry.space_group_name_H-M   'P 1'
#
loop_
_entity.id
_entity.type
_entity.pdbx_description
1 polymer ?
#
loop_
_entity_poly.entity_id
_entity_poly.type
_entity_poly.pdbx_seq_one_letter_code
_entity_poly.pdbx_strand_id
1 'polypeptide(L)'
;MRCYIFTLDDCGSTLNAHEIDCNNAEEALQLGSAAVANDPVEVWCGPRRLARFEPERRQDRPLSRLGERLIVAERYLREGEQLISQQERVIAHLKREGRDLALAFSILDALIETQKAHLQERDLLAAEVGKRSE
;
A
#
# COMPACT_ATOMS: atom_id res chain seq x y z
N MET A 1 -5.93 -5.15 -27.53
CA MET A 1 -5.69 -4.38 -26.30
C MET A 1 -5.93 -5.35 -25.15
N ARG A 2 -5.02 -5.50 -24.19
CA ARG A 2 -5.23 -6.41 -23.04
C ARG A 2 -5.40 -5.58 -21.78
N CYS A 3 -6.60 -5.64 -21.21
CA CYS A 3 -6.97 -4.90 -20.03
C CYS A 3 -7.29 -5.87 -18.89
N TYR A 4 -6.96 -5.45 -17.67
CA TYR A 4 -7.18 -6.22 -16.46
C TYR A 4 -7.87 -5.37 -15.41
N ILE A 5 -8.76 -6.00 -14.67
CA ILE A 5 -9.34 -5.47 -13.45
C ILE A 5 -8.67 -6.19 -12.27
N PHE A 6 -8.07 -5.40 -11.39
CA PHE A 6 -7.46 -5.88 -10.16
C PHE A 6 -8.35 -5.47 -8.99
N THR A 7 -8.91 -6.44 -8.28
CA THR A 7 -9.54 -6.21 -6.98
C THR A 7 -8.44 -6.19 -5.93
N LEU A 8 -8.40 -5.14 -5.13
CA LEU A 8 -7.39 -4.93 -4.10
C LEU A 8 -7.98 -5.13 -2.71
N ASP A 9 -7.16 -5.57 -1.77
CA ASP A 9 -7.49 -5.48 -0.36
C ASP A 9 -7.39 -4.03 0.12
N ASP A 10 -7.76 -3.83 1.37
CA ASP A 10 -7.70 -2.55 2.03
C ASP A 10 -6.28 -1.98 2.22
N CYS A 11 -5.25 -2.81 2.02
CA CYS A 11 -3.83 -2.47 2.07
C CYS A 11 -3.24 -2.23 0.67
N GLY A 12 -4.03 -2.38 -0.40
CA GLY A 12 -3.60 -2.24 -1.78
C GLY A 12 -2.97 -3.49 -2.40
N SER A 13 -2.97 -4.63 -1.70
CA SER A 13 -2.52 -5.92 -2.25
C SER A 13 -3.57 -6.47 -3.20
N THR A 14 -3.15 -7.13 -4.27
CA THR A 14 -4.10 -7.78 -5.20
C THR A 14 -4.77 -8.99 -4.55
N LEU A 15 -6.10 -8.96 -4.43
CA LEU A 15 -6.93 -10.09 -4.05
C LEU A 15 -7.27 -10.96 -5.27
N ASN A 16 -7.61 -10.31 -6.39
CA ASN A 16 -7.99 -10.98 -7.62
C ASN A 16 -7.58 -10.15 -8.83
N ALA A 17 -7.29 -10.82 -9.94
CA ALA A 17 -7.02 -10.19 -11.22
C ALA A 17 -7.71 -11.00 -12.31
N HIS A 18 -8.46 -10.31 -13.18
CA HIS A 18 -9.07 -10.96 -14.34
C HIS A 18 -8.96 -10.07 -15.58
N GLU A 19 -8.78 -10.73 -16.72
CA GLU A 19 -8.76 -10.07 -18.02
C GLU A 19 -10.18 -9.66 -18.38
N ILE A 20 -10.32 -8.46 -18.93
CA ILE A 20 -11.60 -7.95 -19.43
C ILE A 20 -11.56 -7.80 -20.94
N ASP A 21 -12.66 -8.17 -21.57
CA ASP A 21 -12.86 -7.94 -23.00
C ASP A 21 -13.38 -6.51 -23.19
N CYS A 22 -12.57 -5.67 -23.82
CA CYS A 22 -12.91 -4.27 -24.08
C CYS A 22 -12.22 -3.78 -25.36
N ASN A 23 -12.91 -2.94 -26.11
CA ASN A 23 -12.45 -2.41 -27.39
C ASN A 23 -11.65 -1.11 -27.24
N ASN A 24 -11.85 -0.38 -26.13
CA ASN A 24 -11.18 0.88 -25.85
C ASN A 24 -11.03 1.14 -24.34
N ALA A 25 -10.32 2.23 -23.99
CA ALA A 25 -10.05 2.60 -22.61
C ALA A 25 -11.30 3.04 -21.83
N GLU A 26 -12.28 3.65 -22.49
CA GLU A 26 -13.51 4.12 -21.85
C GLU A 26 -14.38 2.94 -21.40
N GLU A 27 -14.52 1.93 -22.26
CA GLU A 27 -15.19 0.67 -21.94
C GLU A 27 -14.49 -0.06 -20.78
N ALA A 28 -13.15 -0.09 -20.77
CA ALA A 28 -12.37 -0.64 -19.66
C ALA A 28 -12.63 0.08 -18.33
N LEU A 29 -12.76 1.41 -18.37
CA LEU A 29 -13.08 2.22 -17.19
C LEU A 29 -14.50 1.99 -16.68
N GLN A 30 -15.48 1.84 -17.58
CA GLN A 30 -16.86 1.53 -17.22
C GLN A 30 -16.96 0.16 -16.55
N LEU A 31 -16.31 -0.85 -17.11
CA LEU A 31 -16.24 -2.19 -16.52
C LEU A 31 -15.55 -2.16 -15.15
N GLY A 32 -14.46 -1.40 -15.03
CA GLY A 32 -13.77 -1.19 -13.76
C GLY A 32 -14.64 -0.53 -12.70
N SER A 33 -15.34 0.54 -13.05
CA SER A 33 -16.25 1.25 -12.15
C SER A 33 -17.40 0.35 -11.69
N ALA A 34 -17.92 -0.51 -12.57
CA ALA A 34 -19.00 -1.44 -12.25
C ALA A 34 -18.53 -2.62 -11.37
N ALA A 35 -17.24 -2.98 -11.44
CA ALA A 35 -16.66 -4.05 -10.63
C ALA A 35 -16.39 -3.64 -9.17
N VAL A 36 -16.50 -2.34 -8.85
CA VAL A 36 -16.27 -1.83 -7.49
C VAL A 36 -17.44 -2.21 -6.60
N ALA A 37 -17.19 -3.11 -5.67
CA ALA A 37 -18.14 -3.51 -4.64
C ALA A 37 -17.65 -3.03 -3.26
N ASN A 38 -17.11 -3.94 -2.45
CA ASN A 38 -16.59 -3.64 -1.12
C ASN A 38 -15.09 -3.29 -1.12
N ASP A 39 -14.42 -3.61 -2.21
CA ASP A 39 -12.96 -3.59 -2.33
C ASP A 39 -12.55 -2.61 -3.42
N PRO A 40 -11.44 -1.85 -3.23
CA PRO A 40 -10.91 -0.98 -4.27
C PRO A 40 -10.57 -1.77 -5.53
N VAL A 41 -10.75 -1.14 -6.68
CA VAL A 41 -10.47 -1.75 -7.97
C VAL A 41 -9.52 -0.90 -8.78
N GLU A 42 -8.50 -1.50 -9.37
CA GLU A 42 -7.64 -0.86 -10.35
C GLU A 42 -7.86 -1.43 -11.74
N VAL A 43 -7.98 -0.53 -12.73
CA VAL A 43 -8.06 -0.89 -14.15
C VAL A 43 -6.71 -0.62 -14.78
N TRP A 44 -6.15 -1.64 -15.44
CA TRP A 44 -4.89 -1.55 -16.14
C TRP A 44 -5.05 -1.96 -17.60
N CYS A 45 -4.34 -1.29 -18.49
CA CYS A 45 -4.20 -1.70 -19.89
C CYS A 45 -2.71 -1.85 -20.20
N GLY A 46 -2.26 -3.10 -20.39
CA GLY A 46 -0.84 -3.41 -20.41
C GLY A 46 -0.12 -2.86 -19.16
N PRO A 47 1.00 -2.13 -19.29
CA PRO A 47 1.74 -1.59 -18.15
C PRO A 47 1.14 -0.30 -17.56
N ARG A 48 0.05 0.22 -18.12
CA ARG A 48 -0.52 1.52 -17.73
C ARG A 48 -1.76 1.33 -16.87
N ARG A 49 -1.74 1.88 -15.66
CA ARG A 49 -2.96 2.07 -14.85
C ARG A 49 -3.83 3.15 -15.48
N LEU A 50 -5.07 2.80 -15.80
CA LEU A 50 -6.07 3.73 -16.34
C LEU A 50 -6.77 4.48 -15.21
N ALA A 51 -7.22 3.77 -14.18
CA ALA A 51 -7.86 4.36 -13.02
C ALA A 51 -7.77 3.45 -11.79
N ARG A 52 -8.02 4.05 -10.63
CA ARG A 52 -8.33 3.37 -9.38
C ARG A 52 -9.68 3.87 -8.90
N PHE A 53 -10.60 2.96 -8.65
CA PHE A 53 -11.92 3.24 -8.14
C PHE A 53 -12.01 2.78 -6.68
N GLU A 54 -12.64 3.61 -5.86
CA GLU A 54 -12.79 3.39 -4.44
C GLU A 54 -14.25 3.09 -4.11
N PRO A 55 -14.53 2.15 -3.19
CA PRO A 55 -15.89 1.88 -2.76
C PRO A 55 -16.45 3.09 -2.02
N GLU A 56 -17.71 3.45 -2.28
CA GLU A 56 -18.37 4.63 -1.70
C GLU A 56 -18.42 4.58 -0.16
N ARG A 57 -18.52 3.38 0.43
CA ARG A 57 -18.71 3.17 1.86
C ARG A 57 -17.43 2.77 2.59
N ARG A 58 -16.37 3.56 2.44
CA ARG A 58 -15.15 3.38 3.27
C ARG A 58 -15.43 3.48 4.78
N GLN A 59 -16.52 4.14 5.19
CA GLN A 59 -16.87 4.35 6.60
C GLN A 59 -17.55 3.13 7.27
N ASP A 60 -18.19 2.24 6.51
CA ASP A 60 -18.87 1.04 7.03
C ASP A 60 -17.97 -0.22 7.00
N ARG A 61 -16.64 -0.05 7.00
CA ARG A 61 -15.74 -1.20 7.00
C ARG A 61 -15.97 -2.06 8.24
N PRO A 62 -16.16 -3.39 8.08
CA PRO A 62 -16.26 -4.30 9.19
C PRO A 62 -15.05 -4.18 10.11
N LEU A 63 -15.27 -4.29 11.43
CA LEU A 63 -14.21 -4.31 12.43
C LEU A 63 -13.10 -5.31 12.11
N SER A 64 -13.44 -6.47 11.54
CA SER A 64 -12.47 -7.48 11.10
C SER A 64 -11.49 -6.93 10.07
N ARG A 65 -11.96 -6.14 9.10
CA ARG A 65 -11.09 -5.51 8.08
C ARG A 65 -10.19 -4.43 8.67
N LEU A 66 -10.68 -3.65 9.63
CA LEU A 66 -9.84 -2.68 10.34
C LEU A 66 -8.76 -3.38 11.16
N GLY A 67 -9.09 -4.51 11.81
CA GLY A 67 -8.14 -5.36 12.50
C GLY A 67 -7.06 -5.94 11.56
N GLU A 68 -7.46 -6.45 10.39
CA GLU A 68 -6.53 -6.95 9.38
C GLU A 68 -5.54 -5.86 8.90
N ARG A 69 -6.04 -4.64 8.64
CA ARG A 69 -5.18 -3.50 8.29
C ARG A 69 -4.20 -3.15 9.39
N LEU A 70 -4.66 -3.18 10.66
CA LEU A 70 -3.80 -2.89 11.79
C LEU A 70 -2.64 -3.91 11.89
N ILE A 71 -2.95 -5.20 11.72
CA ILE A 71 -1.93 -6.27 11.70
C ILE A 71 -0.90 -6.03 10.60
N VAL A 72 -1.33 -5.65 9.39
CA VAL A 72 -0.43 -5.36 8.27
C VAL A 72 0.41 -4.12 8.54
N ALA A 73 -0.17 -3.04 9.06
CA ALA A 73 0.55 -1.82 9.43
C ALA A 73 1.63 -2.11 10.49
N GLU A 74 1.30 -2.90 11.52
CA GLU A 74 2.26 -3.34 12.53
C GLU A 74 3.36 -4.25 11.98
N ARG A 75 3.07 -5.03 10.95
CA ARG A 75 4.09 -5.82 10.24
C ARG A 75 5.05 -4.91 9.49
N TYR A 76 4.55 -3.95 8.72
CA TYR A 76 5.40 -3.00 7.98
C TYR A 76 6.29 -2.17 8.90
N LEU A 77 5.77 -1.76 10.07
CA LEU A 77 6.59 -1.11 11.10
C LEU A 77 7.75 -2.00 11.55
N ARG A 78 7.49 -3.27 11.87
CA ARG A 78 8.55 -4.21 12.30
C ARG A 78 9.58 -4.46 11.19
N GLU A 79 9.13 -4.67 9.96
CA GLU A 79 10.02 -4.90 8.81
C GLU A 79 10.87 -3.66 8.50
N GLY A 80 10.28 -2.46 8.56
CA GLY A 80 11.00 -1.22 8.32
C GLY A 80 12.04 -0.91 9.42
N GLU A 81 11.76 -1.24 10.69
CA GLU A 81 12.75 -1.12 11.78
C GLU A 81 13.97 -2.02 11.53
N GLN A 82 13.73 -3.26 11.11
CA GLN A 82 14.80 -4.20 10.74
C GLN A 82 15.62 -3.68 9.56
N LEU A 83 14.96 -3.12 8.54
CA LEU A 83 15.62 -2.56 7.36
C LEU A 83 16.46 -1.33 7.72
N ILE A 84 15.94 -0.41 8.52
CA ILE A 84 16.68 0.76 9.01
C ILE A 84 17.93 0.30 9.77
N SER A 85 17.79 -0.63 10.72
CA SER A 85 18.92 -1.17 11.47
C SER A 85 19.95 -1.87 10.57
N GLN A 86 19.51 -2.51 9.49
CA GLN A 86 20.41 -3.09 8.50
C GLN A 86 21.16 -1.99 7.72
N GLN A 87 20.48 -0.95 7.27
CA GLN A 87 21.10 0.17 6.55
C GLN A 87 22.10 0.92 7.42
N GLU A 88 21.78 1.18 8.69
CA GLU A 88 22.71 1.78 9.64
C GLU A 88 24.00 0.97 9.80
N ARG A 89 23.90 -0.36 9.86
CA ARG A 89 25.07 -1.26 9.90
C ARG A 89 25.91 -1.17 8.63
N VAL A 90 25.27 -1.13 7.46
CA VAL A 90 25.96 -0.97 6.17
C VAL A 90 26.67 0.38 6.10
N ILE A 91 25.99 1.47 6.47
CA ILE A 91 26.56 2.82 6.52
C ILE A 91 27.76 2.87 7.47
N ALA A 92 27.67 2.27 8.66
CA ALA A 92 28.78 2.22 9.61
C ALA A 92 29.99 1.43 9.07
N HIS A 93 29.77 0.40 8.25
CA HIS A 93 30.85 -0.31 7.57
C HIS A 93 31.50 0.55 6.47
N LEU A 94 30.70 1.13 5.58
CA LEU A 94 31.19 2.00 4.49
C LEU A 94 31.90 3.25 5.02
N LYS A 95 31.45 3.79 6.16
CA LYS A 95 32.11 4.90 6.87
C LYS A 95 33.54 4.56 7.29
N ARG A 96 33.77 3.33 7.78
CA ARG A 96 35.12 2.86 8.18
C ARG A 96 36.05 2.72 6.97
N GLU A 97 35.49 2.48 5.80
CA GLU A 97 36.23 2.41 4.53
C GLU A 97 36.48 3.78 3.89
N GLY A 98 36.01 4.89 4.50
CA GLY A 98 36.17 6.24 3.96
C GLY A 98 35.38 6.48 2.67
N ARG A 99 34.30 5.73 2.43
CA ARG A 99 33.45 5.86 1.25
C ARG A 99 32.58 7.11 1.35
N ASP A 100 32.17 7.63 0.20
CA ASP A 100 31.09 8.63 0.15
C ASP A 100 29.76 7.98 0.54
N LEU A 101 29.05 8.62 1.48
CA LEU A 101 27.81 8.13 2.09
C LEU A 101 26.62 9.03 1.77
N ALA A 102 26.76 10.07 0.95
CA ALA A 102 25.69 11.04 0.70
C ALA A 102 24.39 10.36 0.25
N LEU A 103 24.49 9.43 -0.72
CA LEU A 103 23.34 8.66 -1.19
C LEU A 103 22.80 7.70 -0.11
N ALA A 104 23.68 7.06 0.66
CA ALA A 104 23.27 6.12 1.69
C ALA A 104 22.49 6.81 2.82
N PHE A 105 22.91 8.00 3.23
CA PHE A 105 22.14 8.82 4.18
C PHE A 105 20.82 9.30 3.60
N SER A 106 20.79 9.73 2.33
CA SER A 106 19.53 10.12 1.68
C SER A 106 18.52 8.96 1.61
N ILE A 107 18.98 7.73 1.37
CA ILE A 107 18.12 6.53 1.41
C ILE A 107 17.64 6.26 2.84
N LEU A 108 18.54 6.34 3.83
CA LEU A 108 18.18 6.13 5.23
C LEU A 108 17.13 7.16 5.71
N ASP A 109 17.28 8.43 5.35
CA ASP A 109 16.31 9.48 5.67
C ASP A 109 14.94 9.17 5.06
N ALA A 110 14.90 8.73 3.79
CA ALA A 110 13.66 8.34 3.14
C ALA A 110 12.98 7.14 3.82
N LEU A 111 13.76 6.15 4.28
CA LEU A 111 13.23 5.02 5.04
C LEU A 111 12.67 5.45 6.40
N ILE A 112 13.35 6.38 7.10
CA ILE A 112 12.89 6.92 8.37
C ILE A 112 11.58 7.71 8.19
N GLU A 113 11.48 8.57 7.18
CA GLU A 113 10.25 9.33 6.91
C GLU A 113 9.09 8.40 6.51
N THR A 114 9.37 7.38 5.71
CA THR A 114 8.37 6.33 5.39
C THR A 114 7.87 5.63 6.66
N GLN A 115 8.77 5.33 7.60
CA GLN A 115 8.39 4.70 8.87
C GLN A 115 7.55 5.60 9.78
N LYS A 116 7.83 6.91 9.81
CA LYS A 116 6.96 7.86 10.52
C LYS A 116 5.55 7.89 9.95
N ALA A 117 5.41 7.84 8.61
CA ALA A 117 4.11 7.80 7.96
C ALA A 117 3.34 6.51 8.31
N HIS A 118 4.01 5.35 8.31
CA HIS A 118 3.40 4.09 8.75
C HIS A 118 3.00 4.10 10.23
N LEU A 119 3.78 4.74 11.10
CA LEU A 119 3.45 4.86 12.52
C LEU A 119 2.17 5.69 12.71
N GLN A 120 2.05 6.81 12.00
CA GLN A 120 0.85 7.65 12.01
C GLN A 120 -0.38 6.89 11.50
N GLU A 121 -0.24 6.11 10.41
CA GLU A 121 -1.33 5.28 9.90
C GLU A 121 -1.78 4.23 10.93
N ARG A 122 -0.83 3.55 11.58
CA ARG A 122 -1.10 2.57 12.64
C ARG A 122 -1.87 3.20 13.80
N ASP A 123 -1.45 4.38 14.27
CA ASP A 123 -2.10 5.07 15.37
C ASP A 123 -3.55 5.45 15.04
N LEU A 124 -3.80 5.93 13.82
CA LEU A 124 -5.16 6.22 13.33
C LEU A 124 -6.02 4.96 13.26
N LEU A 125 -5.48 3.85 12.74
CA LEU A 125 -6.19 2.57 12.66
C LEU A 125 -6.52 2.03 14.06
N ALA A 126 -5.56 2.06 14.98
CA ALA A 126 -5.75 1.59 16.35
C ALA A 126 -6.83 2.40 17.08
N ALA A 127 -6.83 3.73 16.91
CA ALA A 127 -7.87 4.59 17.48
C ALA A 127 -9.27 4.28 16.92
N GLU A 128 -9.37 4.02 15.62
CA GLU A 128 -10.64 3.67 14.98
C GLU A 128 -11.16 2.29 15.42
N VAL A 129 -10.27 1.30 15.53
CA VAL A 129 -10.60 -0.03 16.06
C VAL A 129 -11.11 0.09 17.50
N GLY A 130 -10.43 0.87 18.34
CA GLY A 130 -10.83 1.12 19.73
C GLY A 130 -12.24 1.70 19.85
N LYS A 131 -12.52 2.80 19.12
CA LYS A 131 -13.84 3.47 19.13
C LYS A 131 -15.01 2.57 18.71
N ARG A 132 -14.76 1.61 17.82
CA ARG A 132 -15.81 0.73 17.27
C ARG A 132 -15.97 -0.59 18.04
N SER A 133 -15.03 -0.90 18.92
CA SER A 133 -15.06 -2.13 19.74
C SER A 133 -15.70 -1.93 21.12
N GLU A 134 -16.01 -0.67 21.48
CA GLU A 134 -16.77 -0.26 22.67
C GLU A 134 -18.29 -0.25 22.40
#